data_AF-A0A2G8T0J1-F1
#
_entry.id   AF-A0A2G8T0J1-F1
#
_cell.length_a   1.000
_cell.length_b   1.000
_cell.length_c   1.000
_cell.angle_alpha   90.00
_cell.angle_beta   90.00
_cell.angle_gamma   90.00
#
_symmetry.space_group_name_H-M   'P 1'
#
loop_
_entity.id
_entity.type
_entity.pdbx_description
1 polymer ?
#
loop_
_entity_poly.entity_id
_entity_poly.type
_entity_poly.pdbx_seq_one_letter_code
_entity_poly.pdbx_strand_id
1 'polypeptide(L)'
;MASVTPATPVAPVAKVRTRQQAMEALMALPELKAWSSRIEKSSGGALRSALVEYDPQPRLIKGKRYFQLSFVENGSDAARRWESFLVPETGDDILVDDAATDKTLTLAQWRAATKPMERAGAN
;
A
#
# COMPACT_ATOMS: atom_id res chain seq x y z
N MET A 1 29.55 -6.11 -13.20
CA MET A 1 28.44 -6.92 -12.65
C MET A 1 28.07 -6.32 -11.30
N ALA A 2 27.05 -5.48 -11.23
CA ALA A 2 26.63 -4.84 -9.98
C ALA A 2 25.47 -5.62 -9.37
N SER A 3 25.76 -6.36 -8.32
CA SER A 3 24.79 -7.05 -7.47
C SER A 3 24.04 -6.02 -6.61
N VAL A 4 22.70 -6.03 -6.67
CA VAL A 4 21.86 -5.41 -5.64
C VAL A 4 20.75 -6.36 -5.23
N THR A 5 20.98 -7.08 -4.14
CA THR A 5 19.96 -7.55 -3.18
C THR A 5 20.72 -7.89 -1.90
N PRO A 6 20.31 -7.38 -0.72
CA PRO A 6 19.03 -7.74 -0.11
C PRO A 6 18.29 -6.57 0.54
N ALA A 7 16.96 -6.47 0.33
CA ALA A 7 16.12 -5.68 1.23
C ALA A 7 15.84 -6.50 2.49
N THR A 8 16.68 -6.33 3.50
CA THR A 8 16.47 -6.85 4.86
C THR A 8 15.31 -6.09 5.51
N PRO A 9 14.32 -6.77 6.14
CA PRO A 9 13.18 -6.10 6.75
C PRO A 9 13.62 -5.38 8.03
N VAL A 10 13.88 -4.08 7.90
CA VAL A 10 14.07 -3.20 9.05
C VAL A 10 12.72 -2.97 9.70
N ALA A 11 12.46 -3.68 10.80
CA ALA A 11 11.51 -3.20 11.79
C ALA A 11 12.27 -2.22 12.71
N PRO A 12 11.81 -0.95 12.83
CA PRO A 12 12.09 -0.22 14.05
C PRO A 12 10.81 0.40 14.64
N VAL A 13 10.59 0.07 15.91
CA VAL A 13 10.32 1.00 17.03
C VAL A 13 9.57 2.28 16.67
N ALA A 14 8.34 2.39 17.19
CA ALA A 14 7.51 3.58 17.24
C ALA A 14 8.31 4.87 17.55
N LYS A 15 8.61 5.64 16.51
CA LYS A 15 9.05 7.04 16.51
C LYS A 15 8.74 7.57 15.12
N VAL A 16 7.89 8.61 15.06
CA VAL A 16 7.37 9.29 13.86
C VAL A 16 7.79 8.63 12.54
N ARG A 17 6.90 7.78 11.99
CA ARG A 17 7.18 7.06 10.75
C ARG A 17 7.37 8.09 9.64
N THR A 18 8.44 7.97 8.87
CA THR A 18 8.58 8.68 7.61
C THR A 18 7.72 8.00 6.54
N ARG A 19 7.45 8.71 5.45
CA ARG A 19 6.65 8.19 4.33
C ARG A 19 7.21 6.88 3.79
N GLN A 20 8.53 6.77 3.64
CA GLN A 20 9.20 5.51 3.29
C GLN A 20 8.89 4.38 4.28
N GLN A 21 8.98 4.61 5.58
CA GLN A 21 8.64 3.58 6.57
C GLN A 21 7.16 3.17 6.50
N ALA A 22 6.27 4.10 6.22
CA ALA A 22 4.85 3.82 6.00
C ALA A 22 4.65 2.94 4.76
N MET A 23 5.36 3.24 3.67
CA MET A 23 5.35 2.44 2.43
C MET A 23 5.91 1.03 2.68
N GLU A 24 7.03 0.90 3.39
CA GLU A 24 7.64 -0.38 3.72
C GLU A 24 6.74 -1.23 4.63
N ALA A 25 6.09 -0.61 5.63
CA ALA A 25 5.13 -1.31 6.49
C ALA A 25 3.93 -1.85 5.71
N LEU A 26 3.47 -1.11 4.70
CA LEU A 26 2.45 -1.57 3.76
C LEU A 26 2.98 -2.71 2.88
N MET A 27 4.17 -2.58 2.27
CA MET A 27 4.78 -3.63 1.43
C MET A 27 5.09 -4.92 2.22
N ALA A 28 5.32 -4.81 3.53
CA ALA A 28 5.51 -5.96 4.40
C ALA A 28 4.23 -6.79 4.57
N LEU A 29 3.07 -6.29 4.15
CA LEU A 29 1.81 -7.01 4.25
C LEU A 29 1.75 -8.16 3.22
N PRO A 30 1.29 -9.35 3.64
CA PRO A 30 1.18 -10.49 2.74
C PRO A 30 0.17 -10.26 1.61
N GLU A 31 -0.84 -9.39 1.77
CA GLU A 31 -1.76 -9.09 0.66
C GLU A 31 -1.11 -8.27 -0.44
N LEU A 32 -0.35 -7.22 -0.09
CA LEU A 32 0.35 -6.43 -1.11
C LEU A 32 1.39 -7.29 -1.83
N LYS A 33 2.06 -8.20 -1.13
CA LYS A 33 2.98 -9.15 -1.75
C LYS A 33 2.28 -10.10 -2.72
N ALA A 34 1.08 -10.57 -2.39
CA ALA A 34 0.26 -11.39 -3.28
C ALA A 34 -0.18 -10.59 -4.52
N TRP A 35 -0.54 -9.32 -4.34
CA TRP A 35 -0.90 -8.40 -5.41
C TRP A 35 0.27 -8.12 -6.34
N SER A 36 1.44 -7.73 -5.80
CA SER A 36 2.68 -7.56 -6.56
C SER A 36 2.99 -8.79 -7.39
N SER A 37 2.96 -9.97 -6.76
CA SER A 37 3.23 -11.24 -7.43
C SER A 37 2.23 -11.54 -8.55
N ARG A 38 0.95 -11.17 -8.38
CA ARG A 38 -0.05 -11.32 -9.44
C ARG A 38 0.18 -10.31 -10.55
N ILE A 39 0.39 -9.04 -10.24
CA ILE A 39 0.58 -7.99 -11.24
C ILE A 39 1.79 -8.37 -12.12
N GLU A 40 2.88 -8.81 -11.50
CA GLU A 40 4.05 -9.33 -12.21
C GLU A 40 3.71 -10.57 -13.06
N LYS A 41 2.96 -11.55 -12.52
CA LYS A 41 2.54 -12.75 -13.27
C LYS A 41 1.58 -12.46 -14.43
N SER A 42 0.57 -11.64 -14.19
CA SER A 42 -0.48 -11.26 -15.14
C SER A 42 0.10 -10.49 -16.32
N SER A 43 1.18 -9.76 -16.08
CA SER A 43 1.88 -9.00 -17.11
C SER A 43 3.11 -9.69 -17.70
N GLY A 44 3.55 -10.83 -17.16
CA GLY A 44 4.84 -11.43 -17.51
C GLY A 44 6.04 -10.53 -17.18
N GLY A 45 5.92 -9.66 -16.16
CA GLY A 45 7.00 -8.78 -15.68
C GLY A 45 7.03 -7.36 -16.23
N ALA A 46 6.06 -6.95 -17.06
CA ALA A 46 5.99 -5.58 -17.59
C ALA A 46 5.26 -4.59 -16.65
N LEU A 47 4.23 -5.04 -15.92
CA LEU A 47 3.54 -4.30 -14.88
C LEU A 47 4.21 -4.56 -13.53
N ARG A 48 4.44 -3.49 -12.75
CA ARG A 48 4.86 -3.60 -11.35
C ARG A 48 3.91 -2.81 -10.47
N SER A 49 3.52 -3.40 -9.36
CA SER A 49 2.87 -2.63 -8.30
C SER A 49 3.85 -1.62 -7.71
N ALA A 50 3.40 -0.39 -7.53
CA ALA A 50 4.11 0.65 -6.80
C ALA A 50 3.18 1.27 -5.76
N LEU A 51 3.72 1.61 -4.60
CA LEU A 51 3.08 2.56 -3.70
C LEU A 51 3.52 3.94 -4.15
N VAL A 52 2.54 4.76 -4.54
CA VAL A 52 2.78 6.17 -4.86
C VAL A 52 2.19 7.03 -3.77
N GLU A 53 2.87 8.13 -3.48
CA GLU A 53 2.33 9.17 -2.63
C GLU A 53 1.16 9.81 -3.39
N TYR A 54 -0.06 9.70 -2.83
CA TYR A 54 -1.23 10.29 -3.48
C TYR A 54 -1.28 11.79 -3.25
N ASP A 55 -1.02 12.20 -2.01
CA ASP A 55 -1.03 13.60 -1.62
C ASP A 55 0.16 13.88 -0.67
N PRO A 56 0.95 14.94 -0.95
CA PRO A 56 2.06 15.33 -0.08
C PRO A 56 1.58 15.96 1.23
N GLN A 57 0.32 16.39 1.33
CA GLN A 57 -0.27 16.86 2.58
C GLN A 57 -0.80 15.67 3.39
N PRO A 58 -0.29 15.45 4.62
CA PRO A 58 -0.86 14.45 5.51
C PRO A 58 -2.31 14.84 5.86
N ARG A 59 -3.23 13.90 5.66
CA ARG A 59 -4.65 14.07 5.97
C ARG A 59 -4.83 14.11 7.48
N LEU A 60 -5.51 15.14 7.98
CA LEU A 60 -5.84 15.24 9.39
C LEU A 60 -7.14 14.49 9.66
N ILE A 61 -7.07 13.32 10.29
CA ILE A 61 -8.25 12.54 10.68
C ILE A 61 -8.26 12.44 12.20
N LYS A 62 -9.34 12.92 12.83
CA LYS A 62 -9.48 12.92 14.29
C LYS A 62 -8.27 13.56 15.03
N GLY A 63 -7.68 14.60 14.45
CA GLY A 63 -6.52 15.30 15.02
C GLY A 63 -5.17 14.57 14.86
N LYS A 64 -5.15 13.41 14.18
CA LYS A 64 -3.93 12.69 13.82
C LYS A 64 -3.63 12.91 12.34
N ARG A 65 -2.35 13.03 12.02
CA ARG A 65 -1.86 13.16 10.65
C ARG A 65 -1.63 11.78 10.04
N TYR A 66 -2.17 11.58 8.85
CA TYR A 66 -2.06 10.34 8.08
C TYR A 66 -1.44 10.62 6.72
N PHE A 67 -0.40 9.87 6.37
CA PHE A 67 0.14 9.87 5.01
C PHE A 67 -0.78 9.11 4.08
N GLN A 68 -1.07 9.71 2.92
CA GLN A 68 -1.91 9.11 1.89
C GLN A 68 -1.02 8.40 0.86
N LEU A 69 -1.01 7.08 0.91
CA LEU A 69 -0.23 6.23 0.03
C LEU A 69 -1.18 5.42 -0.83
N SER A 70 -1.18 5.62 -2.14
CA SER A 70 -1.98 4.82 -3.06
C SER A 70 -1.18 3.64 -3.58
N PHE A 71 -1.76 2.45 -3.49
CA PHE A 71 -1.28 1.30 -4.22
C PHE A 71 -1.76 1.41 -5.67
N VAL A 72 -0.81 1.55 -6.58
CA VAL A 72 -1.05 1.60 -8.01
C VAL A 72 -0.38 0.42 -8.69
N GLU A 73 -1.06 -0.15 -9.68
CA GLU A 73 -0.41 -0.97 -10.68
C GLU A 73 0.22 -0.01 -11.68
N ASN A 74 1.55 0.08 -11.68
CA ASN A 74 2.27 0.87 -12.65
C ASN A 74 2.44 0.03 -13.92
N GLY A 75 1.68 0.40 -14.94
CA GLY A 75 1.77 -0.18 -16.25
C GLY A 75 2.28 0.75 -17.33
N SER A 76 2.78 0.15 -18.41
CA SER A 76 3.28 0.87 -19.58
C SER A 76 2.21 1.75 -20.25
N ASP A 77 0.93 1.46 -20.03
CA ASP A 77 -0.20 2.16 -20.63
C ASP A 77 -0.89 3.12 -19.63
N ALA A 78 -1.13 2.68 -18.39
CA ALA A 78 -1.72 3.51 -17.35
C ALA A 78 -1.38 3.02 -15.93
N ALA A 79 -1.18 3.95 -15.01
CA ALA A 79 -1.13 3.65 -13.59
C ALA A 79 -2.56 3.45 -13.07
N ARG A 80 -2.97 2.20 -12.87
CA ARG A 80 -4.29 1.91 -12.27
C ARG A 80 -4.19 2.08 -10.76
N ARG A 81 -4.88 3.06 -10.19
CA ARG A 81 -5.03 3.17 -8.73
C ARG A 81 -6.00 2.10 -8.23
N TRP A 82 -5.54 1.28 -7.30
CA TRP A 82 -6.33 0.25 -6.64
C TRP A 82 -6.95 0.84 -5.38
N GLU A 83 -6.12 1.04 -4.35
CA GLU A 83 -6.57 1.48 -3.04
C GLU A 83 -5.63 2.52 -2.43
N SER A 84 -6.21 3.40 -1.62
CA SER A 84 -5.49 4.42 -0.88
C SER A 84 -5.35 3.98 0.58
N PHE A 85 -4.13 3.93 1.07
CA PHE A 85 -3.79 3.62 2.44
C PHE A 85 -3.45 4.92 3.18
N LEU A 86 -3.92 5.01 4.40
CA LEU A 86 -3.75 6.11 5.32
C LEU A 86 -2.92 5.60 6.49
N VAL A 87 -1.63 5.91 6.47
CA VAL A 87 -0.72 5.48 7.54
C VAL A 87 -0.49 6.63 8.50
N PRO A 88 -0.76 6.48 9.79
CA PRO A 88 -0.57 7.56 10.75
C PRO A 88 0.93 7.89 10.86
N GLU A 89 1.25 9.18 10.98
CA GLU A 89 2.62 9.63 11.30
C GLU A 89 3.12 9.00 12.61
N THR A 90 2.20 8.80 13.56
CA THR A 90 2.51 8.27 14.89
C THR A 90 1.52 7.16 15.24
N GLY A 91 2.03 5.93 15.40
CA GLY A 91 1.25 4.74 15.73
C GLY A 91 1.20 3.72 14.58
N ASP A 92 0.42 2.67 14.80
CA ASP A 92 0.32 1.50 13.91
C ASP A 92 -1.09 1.32 13.34
N ASP A 93 -1.96 2.32 13.52
CA ASP A 93 -3.36 2.29 13.12
C ASP A 93 -3.50 2.61 11.62
N ILE A 94 -3.11 1.66 10.77
CA ILE A 94 -3.22 1.80 9.32
C ILE A 94 -4.69 1.73 8.93
N LEU A 95 -5.14 2.81 8.31
CA LEU A 95 -6.46 2.93 7.71
C LEU A 95 -6.34 2.77 6.20
N VAL A 96 -7.42 2.36 5.56
CA VAL A 96 -7.56 2.25 4.12
C VAL A 96 -8.72 3.14 3.73
N ASP A 97 -8.43 4.13 2.89
CA ASP A 97 -9.42 4.96 2.24
C ASP A 97 -9.91 4.22 0.99
N ASP A 98 -11.15 3.71 1.10
CA ASP A 98 -11.83 3.08 -0.01
C ASP A 98 -12.48 4.16 -0.86
N ALA A 99 -11.85 4.47 -1.99
CA ALA A 99 -12.33 5.49 -2.91
C ALA A 99 -13.64 5.12 -3.63
N ALA A 100 -14.07 3.85 -3.55
CA ALA A 100 -15.34 3.41 -4.12
C ALA A 100 -16.52 3.70 -3.20
N THR A 101 -16.29 3.70 -1.88
CA THR A 101 -17.33 3.90 -0.86
C THR A 101 -17.14 5.18 -0.04
N ASP A 102 -16.07 5.93 -0.30
CA ASP A 102 -15.66 7.14 0.44
C ASP A 102 -15.51 6.89 1.96
N LYS A 103 -15.15 5.65 2.32
CA LYS A 103 -15.02 5.22 3.72
C LYS A 103 -13.58 4.93 4.07
N THR A 104 -13.23 5.32 5.29
CA THR A 104 -11.99 4.87 5.94
C THR A 104 -12.26 3.60 6.73
N LEU A 105 -11.62 2.51 6.32
CA LEU A 105 -11.72 1.18 6.90
C LEU A 105 -10.39 0.84 7.56
N THR A 106 -10.39 0.06 8.64
CA THR A 106 -9.12 -0.52 9.12
C THR A 106 -8.63 -1.57 8.12
N LEU A 107 -7.33 -1.85 8.11
CA LEU A 107 -6.75 -2.89 7.24
C LEU A 107 -7.51 -4.22 7.33
N ALA A 108 -7.90 -4.65 8.54
CA ALA A 108 -8.69 -5.86 8.75
C ALA A 108 -10.11 -5.78 8.19
N GLN A 109 -10.79 -4.63 8.31
CA GLN A 109 -12.12 -4.43 7.74
C GLN A 109 -12.07 -4.39 6.22
N TRP A 110 -11.08 -3.69 5.67
CA TRP A 110 -10.83 -3.64 4.24
C TRP A 110 -10.56 -5.04 3.66
N ARG A 111 -9.74 -5.86 4.33
CA ARG A 111 -9.53 -7.28 3.99
C ARG A 111 -10.84 -8.05 3.89
N ALA A 112 -11.76 -7.83 4.83
CA ALA A 112 -13.04 -8.52 4.87
C ALA A 112 -14.04 -7.99 3.82
N ALA A 113 -14.03 -6.69 3.57
CA ALA A 113 -14.99 -6.02 2.68
C ALA A 113 -14.60 -6.13 1.20
N THR A 114 -13.38 -5.74 0.86
CA THR A 114 -12.89 -5.70 -0.53
C THR A 114 -12.29 -7.03 -0.97
N LYS A 115 -11.97 -7.90 0.01
CA LYS A 115 -11.35 -9.21 -0.20
C LYS A 115 -10.18 -9.12 -1.18
N PRO A 116 -9.14 -8.34 -0.84
CA PRO A 116 -8.02 -8.09 -1.72
C PRO A 116 -7.36 -9.39 -2.20
N MET A 117 -7.24 -10.40 -1.34
CA MET A 117 -6.76 -11.73 -1.73
C MET A 117 -7.62 -12.41 -2.81
N GLU A 118 -8.95 -12.30 -2.73
CA GLU A 118 -9.84 -12.82 -3.76
C GLU A 118 -9.76 -11.96 -5.02
N ARG A 119 -9.60 -10.64 -4.93
CA ARG A 119 -9.45 -9.77 -6.10
C ARG A 119 -8.14 -10.02 -6.85
N ALA A 120 -7.05 -10.32 -6.13
CA ALA A 120 -5.83 -10.85 -6.75
C ALA A 120 -5.92 -12.36 -7.05
N GLY A 121 -7.00 -13.03 -6.75
CA GLY A 121 -7.33 -14.35 -7.27
C GLY A 121 -8.22 -14.28 -8.51
N ALA A 122 -9.09 -13.27 -8.56
CA ALA A 122 -10.23 -13.18 -9.47
C ALA A 122 -9.78 -12.79 -10.88
N ASN A 123 -10.08 -13.74 -11.76
CA ASN A 123 -9.92 -13.83 -13.20
C ASN A 123 -10.03 -12.51 -13.96
#